data_AF-A0A2W6U1W7-F1
#
_entry.id   AF-A0A2W6U1W7-F1
#
_cell.length_a   1.000
_cell.length_b   1.000
_cell.length_c   1.000
_cell.angle_alpha   90.00
_cell.angle_beta   90.00
_cell.angle_gamma   90.00
#
_symmetry.space_group_name_H-M   'P 1'
#
loop_
_entity.id
_entity.type
_entity.pdbx_description
1 polymer ?
#
loop_
_entity_poly.entity_id
_entity_poly.type
_entity_poly.pdbx_seq_one_letter_code
_entity_poly.pdbx_strand_id
1 'polypeptide(L)'
;MKKKVMASVFAALMAPAFAHATDFMGIELGAKFDMPECQFTGEGYLARYTFVFDQPIRPCWKRSILKGKPGETLDKDSSFKIDFVTSDGKTPLGVGTDSTLIIIDGVVEGVQATTNGYEHQDSILRALQTKFGKPTSLKEEAMENRMGASFRSHEVVWKTPALEVKFSGMVSRIDFGYISVFTPKATAFVEEEYERKQKAAPSF
;
A
#
# COMPACT_ATOMS: atom_id res chain seq x y z
N MET A 1 5.76 12.99 -67.74
CA MET A 1 4.64 13.42 -66.85
C MET A 1 4.82 12.78 -65.47
N LYS A 2 4.38 13.47 -64.43
CA LYS A 2 4.87 13.42 -63.04
C LYS A 2 4.54 12.11 -62.29
N LYS A 3 5.54 11.58 -61.57
CA LYS A 3 5.40 10.54 -60.52
C LYS A 3 4.51 11.07 -59.39
N LYS A 4 3.44 10.34 -59.04
CA LYS A 4 2.73 10.53 -57.76
C LYS A 4 3.20 9.45 -56.80
N VAL A 5 4.09 9.83 -55.88
CA VAL A 5 4.42 9.03 -54.70
C VAL A 5 3.30 9.28 -53.71
N MET A 6 2.50 8.25 -53.45
CA MET A 6 1.43 8.28 -52.47
C MET A 6 2.06 8.04 -51.10
N ALA A 7 2.33 9.13 -50.37
CA ALA A 7 2.84 9.05 -49.01
C ALA A 7 1.70 8.61 -48.08
N SER A 8 1.74 7.35 -47.64
CA SER A 8 0.87 6.84 -46.59
C SER A 8 1.34 7.41 -45.25
N VAL A 9 0.58 8.33 -44.67
CA VAL A 9 0.80 8.84 -43.33
C VAL A 9 0.34 7.75 -42.35
N PHE A 10 1.29 6.99 -41.81
CA PHE A 10 1.04 6.19 -40.62
C PHE A 10 0.84 7.16 -39.45
N ALA A 11 -0.41 7.42 -39.09
CA ALA A 11 -0.74 8.02 -37.81
C ALA A 11 -0.38 6.99 -36.72
N ALA A 12 0.83 7.11 -36.16
CA ALA A 12 1.17 6.40 -34.94
C ALA A 12 0.23 6.91 -33.84
N LEU A 13 -0.78 6.09 -33.51
CA LEU A 13 -1.50 6.20 -32.25
C LEU A 13 -0.47 6.07 -31.14
N MET A 14 0.00 7.22 -30.62
CA MET A 14 0.67 7.23 -29.33
C MET A 14 -0.38 6.85 -28.30
N ALA A 15 -0.46 5.55 -28.01
CA ALA A 15 -1.09 5.09 -26.80
C ALA A 15 -0.39 5.80 -25.64
N PRO A 16 -1.13 6.43 -24.70
CA PRO A 16 -0.51 6.98 -23.51
C PRO A 16 0.24 5.85 -22.83
N ALA A 17 1.54 6.04 -22.62
CA ALA A 17 2.38 5.12 -21.87
C ALA A 17 1.96 5.14 -20.40
N PHE A 18 0.89 4.42 -20.06
CA PHE A 18 0.66 3.94 -18.69
C PHE A 18 1.57 2.75 -18.46
N ALA A 19 2.88 2.99 -18.49
CA ALA A 19 3.86 2.00 -18.10
C ALA A 19 3.84 1.89 -16.58
N HIS A 20 3.27 0.78 -16.08
CA HIS A 20 3.89 -0.05 -15.03
C HIS A 20 4.40 0.63 -13.75
N ALA A 21 3.68 1.59 -13.16
CA ALA A 21 3.95 1.90 -11.75
C ALA A 21 3.27 0.82 -10.87
N THR A 22 3.76 -0.42 -10.93
CA THR A 22 3.46 -1.46 -9.94
C THR A 22 4.31 -1.29 -8.68
N ASP A 23 5.13 -0.25 -8.61
CA ASP A 23 5.89 0.08 -7.41
C ASP A 23 5.10 1.01 -6.48
N PHE A 24 5.15 0.77 -5.17
CA PHE A 24 4.67 1.69 -4.15
C PHE A 24 5.57 1.62 -2.92
N MET A 25 6.03 2.77 -2.44
CA MET A 25 6.97 2.87 -1.28
C MET A 25 8.26 2.05 -1.45
N GLY A 26 8.72 1.86 -2.69
CA GLY A 26 9.90 1.04 -3.00
C GLY A 26 9.62 -0.46 -3.07
N ILE A 27 8.35 -0.87 -3.05
CA ILE A 27 7.92 -2.27 -3.14
C ILE A 27 7.29 -2.51 -4.50
N GLU A 28 7.77 -3.51 -5.22
CA GLU A 28 7.21 -3.92 -6.52
C GLU A 28 6.10 -4.96 -6.33
N LEU A 29 4.89 -4.64 -6.77
CA LEU A 29 3.77 -5.58 -6.79
C LEU A 29 3.91 -6.55 -7.98
N GLY A 30 3.57 -7.81 -7.74
CA GLY A 30 3.71 -8.92 -8.69
C GLY A 30 5.08 -9.59 -8.66
N ALA A 31 6.04 -9.05 -7.90
CA ALA A 31 7.36 -9.64 -7.73
C ALA A 31 7.35 -10.78 -6.69
N LYS A 32 8.31 -11.70 -6.81
CA LYS A 32 8.53 -12.74 -5.79
C LYS A 32 8.94 -12.08 -4.47
N PHE A 33 8.41 -12.57 -3.36
CA PHE A 33 8.79 -12.13 -2.03
C PHE A 33 10.18 -12.69 -1.66
N ASP A 34 11.20 -11.83 -1.70
CA ASP A 34 12.57 -12.17 -1.33
C ASP A 34 13.15 -11.29 -0.20
N MET A 35 12.35 -10.35 0.33
CA MET A 35 12.76 -9.34 1.30
C MET A 35 13.46 -9.95 2.53
N PRO A 36 14.57 -9.35 3.00
CA PRO A 36 15.25 -9.80 4.22
C PRO A 36 14.47 -9.39 5.48
N GLU A 37 14.67 -10.12 6.57
CA GLU A 37 14.17 -9.71 7.88
C GLU A 37 14.95 -8.49 8.39
N CYS A 38 14.27 -7.58 9.08
CA CYS A 38 14.90 -6.47 9.76
C CYS A 38 15.82 -6.96 10.87
N GLN A 39 16.94 -6.26 11.07
CA GLN A 39 17.79 -6.45 12.23
C GLN A 39 17.02 -6.15 13.51
N PHE A 40 17.19 -7.03 14.49
CA PHE A 40 16.58 -6.92 15.80
C PHE A 40 17.63 -7.14 16.89
N THR A 41 17.39 -6.56 18.05
CA THR A 41 18.17 -6.84 19.27
C THR A 41 17.28 -7.50 20.32
N GLY A 42 17.88 -8.38 21.12
CA GLY A 42 17.23 -9.14 22.18
C GLY A 42 17.39 -10.65 21.99
N GLU A 43 17.81 -11.36 23.04
CA GLU A 43 17.92 -12.82 23.09
C GLU A 43 17.10 -13.39 24.26
N GLY A 44 16.47 -14.55 24.05
CA GLY A 44 15.82 -15.33 25.12
C GLY A 44 14.29 -15.42 25.06
N TYR A 45 13.74 -16.39 25.81
CA TYR A 45 12.30 -16.75 25.82
C TYR A 45 11.36 -15.63 26.28
N LEU A 46 11.89 -14.61 26.99
CA LEU A 46 11.19 -13.44 27.50
C LEU A 46 11.71 -12.11 26.91
N ALA A 47 12.50 -12.18 25.84
CA ALA A 47 13.11 -10.99 25.26
C ALA A 47 12.04 -10.03 24.71
N ARG A 48 12.11 -8.77 25.14
CA ARG A 48 11.50 -7.67 24.39
C ARG A 48 12.38 -7.42 23.17
N TYR A 49 12.08 -8.11 22.07
CA TYR A 49 12.72 -7.85 20.80
C TYR A 49 12.44 -6.42 20.38
N THR A 50 13.51 -5.67 20.10
CA THR A 50 13.41 -4.31 19.61
C THR A 50 14.02 -4.28 18.22
N PHE A 51 13.24 -3.90 17.21
CA PHE A 51 13.77 -3.69 15.87
C PHE A 51 14.71 -2.48 15.89
N VAL A 52 15.87 -2.62 15.26
CA VAL A 52 16.85 -1.53 15.17
C VAL A 52 16.31 -0.53 14.14
N PHE A 53 15.90 0.64 14.61
CA PHE A 53 15.36 1.67 13.72
C PHE A 53 16.42 2.15 12.73
N ASP A 54 17.64 2.45 13.18
CA ASP A 54 18.76 2.86 12.32
C ASP A 54 19.55 1.63 11.83
N GLN A 55 18.97 0.90 10.89
CA GLN A 55 19.58 -0.29 10.28
C GLN A 55 19.91 -0.07 8.79
N PRO A 56 21.03 -0.62 8.29
CA PRO A 56 21.45 -0.44 6.90
C PRO A 56 20.63 -1.27 5.91
N ILE A 57 19.85 -2.25 6.37
CA ILE A 57 19.06 -3.14 5.53
C ILE A 57 17.64 -2.58 5.41
N ARG A 58 17.36 -1.88 4.30
CA ARG A 58 16.02 -1.40 3.94
C ARG A 58 15.78 -1.59 2.43
N PRO A 59 14.63 -2.12 1.98
CA PRO A 59 13.47 -2.49 2.80
C PRO A 59 13.68 -3.84 3.50
N CYS A 60 13.02 -4.03 4.64
CA CYS A 60 13.08 -5.28 5.41
C CYS A 60 11.74 -5.58 6.08
N TRP A 61 11.44 -6.85 6.32
CA TRP A 61 10.20 -7.24 7.00
C TRP A 61 10.40 -7.40 8.51
N LYS A 62 9.34 -7.15 9.28
CA LYS A 62 9.30 -7.32 10.73
C LYS A 62 8.09 -8.18 11.10
N ARG A 63 8.28 -9.18 11.96
CA ARG A 63 7.17 -9.95 12.51
C ARG A 63 6.55 -9.19 13.67
N SER A 64 5.22 -9.19 13.75
CA SER A 64 4.53 -8.81 14.98
C SER A 64 4.94 -9.77 16.09
N ILE A 65 5.36 -9.25 17.24
CA ILE A 65 5.72 -10.05 18.42
C ILE A 65 4.58 -10.96 18.91
N LEU A 66 3.33 -10.68 18.50
CA LEU A 66 2.16 -11.49 18.82
C LEU A 66 1.99 -12.70 17.88
N LYS A 67 2.67 -12.70 16.73
CA LYS A 67 2.52 -13.69 15.64
C LYS A 67 3.71 -14.63 15.47
N GLY A 68 4.78 -14.46 16.26
CA GLY A 68 5.97 -15.31 16.25
C GLY A 68 7.21 -14.54 16.66
N LYS A 69 8.36 -15.22 16.70
CA LYS A 69 9.63 -14.63 17.13
C LYS A 69 10.46 -14.15 15.93
N PRO A 70 11.21 -13.04 16.06
CA PRO A 70 12.19 -12.68 15.05
C PRO A 70 13.23 -13.79 14.83
N GLY A 71 13.69 -13.96 13.60
CA GLY A 71 14.63 -15.01 13.20
C GLY A 71 14.02 -16.39 12.94
N GLU A 72 12.72 -16.58 13.19
CA GLU A 72 12.02 -17.81 12.78
C GLU A 72 11.86 -17.84 11.25
N THR A 73 12.05 -19.04 10.66
CA THR A 73 11.88 -19.24 9.23
C THR A 73 10.47 -18.87 8.80
N LEU A 74 10.38 -17.93 7.86
CA LEU A 74 9.14 -17.57 7.20
C LEU A 74 8.96 -18.47 5.97
N ASP A 75 7.82 -19.16 5.87
CA ASP A 75 7.45 -19.89 4.66
C ASP A 75 7.12 -18.88 3.55
N LYS A 76 8.15 -18.51 2.79
CA LYS A 76 8.10 -17.45 1.78
C LYS A 76 7.19 -17.78 0.60
N ASP A 77 6.83 -19.06 0.41
CA ASP A 77 5.99 -19.49 -0.71
C ASP A 77 4.49 -19.57 -0.31
N SER A 78 4.17 -19.31 0.96
CA SER A 78 2.79 -19.29 1.48
C SER A 78 2.09 -17.92 1.35
N SER A 79 0.81 -17.88 1.71
CA SER A 79 -0.01 -16.66 1.72
C SER A 79 -0.11 -16.07 3.14
N PHE A 80 0.33 -14.83 3.35
CA PHE A 80 0.36 -14.18 4.67
C PHE A 80 0.44 -12.65 4.59
N LYS A 81 0.23 -11.99 5.74
CA LYS A 81 0.47 -10.55 5.93
C LYS A 81 1.66 -10.33 6.85
N ILE A 82 2.60 -9.48 6.46
CA ILE A 82 3.81 -9.16 7.23
C ILE A 82 4.03 -7.65 7.25
N ASP A 83 4.47 -7.10 8.38
CA ASP A 83 4.82 -5.69 8.46
C ASP A 83 6.21 -5.46 7.89
N PHE A 84 6.50 -4.26 7.39
CA PHE A 84 7.80 -3.95 6.81
C PHE A 84 8.25 -2.53 7.09
N VAL A 85 9.56 -2.32 6.98
CA VAL A 85 10.22 -1.02 6.98
C VAL A 85 10.59 -0.68 5.55
N THR A 86 10.17 0.49 5.11
CA THR A 86 10.34 1.01 3.76
C THR A 86 11.76 1.51 3.51
N SER A 87 12.19 1.57 2.26
CA SER A 87 13.44 2.25 1.89
C SER A 87 13.41 3.75 2.16
N ASP A 88 14.58 4.33 2.40
CA ASP A 88 14.74 5.77 2.63
C ASP A 88 14.25 6.60 1.45
N GLY A 89 13.55 7.69 1.75
CA GLY A 89 13.02 8.61 0.75
C GLY A 89 11.92 8.04 -0.16
N LYS A 90 11.45 6.81 0.07
CA LYS A 90 10.34 6.21 -0.69
C LYS A 90 8.96 6.40 -0.07
N THR A 91 8.92 6.86 1.18
CA THR A 91 7.69 7.03 1.95
C THR A 91 7.26 8.50 1.96
N PRO A 92 6.05 8.85 1.49
CA PRO A 92 5.54 10.21 1.59
C PRO A 92 5.47 10.69 3.04
N LEU A 93 5.68 11.99 3.24
CA LEU A 93 5.48 12.61 4.56
C LEU A 93 4.05 12.39 5.05
N GLY A 94 3.90 12.01 6.32
CA GLY A 94 2.60 11.73 6.93
C GLY A 94 2.12 10.29 6.75
N VAL A 95 2.90 9.41 6.10
CA VAL A 95 2.65 7.96 6.09
C VAL A 95 3.38 7.32 7.28
N GLY A 96 2.67 6.46 8.01
CA GLY A 96 3.16 5.79 9.21
C GLY A 96 4.23 4.73 8.93
N THR A 97 4.94 4.33 9.98
CA THR A 97 6.00 3.31 9.95
C THR A 97 5.47 1.88 10.06
N ASP A 98 4.16 1.71 10.22
CA ASP A 98 3.47 0.42 10.31
C ASP A 98 2.77 0.11 8.99
N SER A 99 3.59 -0.14 7.97
CA SER A 99 3.12 -0.60 6.67
C SER A 99 3.14 -2.13 6.62
N THR A 100 2.17 -2.70 5.92
CA THR A 100 1.99 -4.15 5.80
C THR A 100 2.02 -4.57 4.34
N LEU A 101 2.70 -5.67 4.06
CA LEU A 101 2.65 -6.40 2.80
C LEU A 101 1.63 -7.52 2.86
N ILE A 102 1.00 -7.79 1.72
CA ILE A 102 0.16 -8.96 1.49
C ILE A 102 0.89 -9.85 0.49
N ILE A 103 1.29 -11.02 0.96
CA ILE A 103 1.95 -12.05 0.16
C ILE A 103 0.91 -13.12 -0.13
N ILE A 104 0.78 -13.51 -1.40
CA ILE A 104 -0.07 -14.61 -1.83
C ILE A 104 0.78 -15.54 -2.69
N ASP A 105 0.89 -16.79 -2.25
CA ASP A 105 1.68 -17.85 -2.91
C ASP A 105 3.11 -17.39 -3.25
N GLY A 106 3.75 -16.70 -2.30
CA GLY A 106 5.09 -16.14 -2.43
C GLY A 106 5.27 -14.94 -3.35
N VAL A 107 4.17 -14.32 -3.80
CA VAL A 107 4.17 -13.09 -4.60
C VAL A 107 3.69 -11.91 -3.77
N VAL A 108 4.34 -10.76 -3.90
CA VAL A 108 3.89 -9.51 -3.29
C VAL A 108 2.68 -8.98 -4.07
N GLU A 109 1.48 -9.16 -3.52
CA GLU A 109 0.24 -8.80 -4.19
C GLU A 109 -0.37 -7.51 -3.62
N GLY A 110 0.09 -7.03 -2.46
CA GLY A 110 -0.46 -5.83 -1.86
C GLY A 110 0.46 -5.10 -0.90
N VAL A 111 0.31 -3.78 -0.85
CA VAL A 111 0.93 -2.90 0.13
C VAL A 111 -0.15 -2.06 0.77
N GLN A 112 -0.12 -1.91 2.08
CA GLN A 112 -1.00 -1.01 2.81
C GLN A 112 -0.21 -0.23 3.86
N ALA A 113 -0.61 1.01 4.09
CA ALA A 113 0.02 1.89 5.06
C ALA A 113 -1.01 2.78 5.74
N THR A 114 -0.80 3.07 7.02
CA THR A 114 -1.56 4.08 7.76
C THR A 114 -0.99 5.47 7.49
N THR A 115 -1.79 6.50 7.70
CA THR A 115 -1.36 7.90 7.56
C THR A 115 -1.76 8.70 8.79
N ASN A 116 -1.15 9.88 8.97
CA ASN A 116 -1.45 10.82 10.05
C ASN A 116 -2.77 11.59 9.85
N GLY A 117 -3.63 11.09 8.97
CA GLY A 117 -4.97 11.62 8.74
C GLY A 117 -4.99 13.03 8.15
N TYR A 118 -5.83 13.88 8.75
CA TYR A 118 -6.19 15.22 8.32
C TYR A 118 -4.98 16.12 8.01
N GLU A 119 -3.92 16.05 8.82
CA GLU A 119 -2.76 16.96 8.72
C GLU A 119 -2.03 16.82 7.37
N HIS A 120 -1.97 15.61 6.83
CA HIS A 120 -1.14 15.29 5.65
C HIS A 120 -1.96 14.81 4.44
N GLN A 121 -3.29 14.72 4.54
CA GLN A 121 -4.10 14.14 3.47
C GLN A 121 -3.94 14.86 2.11
N ASP A 122 -3.79 16.20 2.10
CA ASP A 122 -3.65 16.98 0.87
C ASP A 122 -2.28 16.79 0.21
N SER A 123 -1.21 16.66 1.01
CA SER A 123 0.15 16.41 0.47
C SER A 123 0.27 14.97 -0.03
N ILE A 124 -0.32 14.02 0.69
CA ILE A 124 -0.39 12.61 0.27
C ILE A 124 -1.20 12.46 -1.01
N LEU A 125 -2.38 13.09 -1.11
CA LEU A 125 -3.19 13.06 -2.32
C LEU A 125 -2.42 13.60 -3.52
N ARG A 126 -1.73 14.74 -3.37
CA ARG A 126 -0.88 15.29 -4.45
C ARG A 126 0.26 14.36 -4.84
N ALA A 127 0.91 13.71 -3.88
CA ALA A 127 1.96 12.72 -4.16
C ALA A 127 1.40 11.50 -4.92
N LEU A 128 0.24 11.00 -4.52
CA LEU A 128 -0.44 9.89 -5.19
C LEU A 128 -0.90 10.29 -6.60
N GLN A 129 -1.45 11.49 -6.80
CA GLN A 129 -1.81 12.00 -8.13
C GLN A 129 -0.58 12.19 -9.03
N THR A 130 0.54 12.62 -8.46
CA THR A 130 1.82 12.73 -9.19
C THR A 130 2.29 11.36 -9.65
N LYS A 131 2.13 10.33 -8.82
CA LYS A 131 2.59 8.96 -9.11
C LYS A 131 1.64 8.18 -10.03
N PHE A 132 0.34 8.21 -9.75
CA PHE A 132 -0.67 7.37 -10.41
C PHE A 132 -1.53 8.16 -11.42
N GLY A 133 -1.32 9.46 -11.56
CA GLY A 133 -2.09 10.32 -12.46
C GLY A 133 -3.47 10.67 -11.91
N LYS A 134 -4.43 10.91 -12.81
CA LYS A 134 -5.81 11.28 -12.44
C LYS A 134 -6.53 10.07 -11.81
N PRO A 135 -7.19 10.23 -10.65
CA PRO A 135 -7.97 9.16 -10.04
C PRO A 135 -9.21 8.81 -10.87
N THR A 136 -9.63 7.55 -10.76
CA THR A 136 -10.89 7.05 -11.31
C THR A 136 -12.08 7.58 -10.51
N SER A 137 -11.92 7.77 -9.21
CA SER A 137 -12.91 8.39 -8.32
C SER A 137 -12.21 9.27 -7.30
N LEU A 138 -12.76 10.46 -7.04
CA LEU A 138 -12.37 11.34 -5.94
C LEU A 138 -13.64 11.90 -5.34
N LYS A 139 -13.83 11.70 -4.04
CA LYS A 139 -14.92 12.25 -3.26
C LYS A 139 -14.36 12.95 -2.02
N GLU A 140 -15.08 13.97 -1.56
CA GLU A 140 -14.84 14.56 -0.25
C GLU A 140 -15.99 14.15 0.66
N GLU A 141 -15.68 13.57 1.82
CA GLU A 141 -16.67 13.21 2.84
C GLU A 141 -16.54 14.14 4.05
N ALA A 142 -17.66 14.69 4.50
CA ALA A 142 -17.70 15.49 5.71
C ALA A 142 -17.73 14.58 6.94
N MET A 143 -16.79 14.77 7.85
CA MET A 143 -16.75 14.10 9.16
C MET A 143 -16.96 15.15 10.25
N GLU A 144 -17.95 14.94 11.10
CA GLU A 144 -18.19 15.81 12.25
C GLU A 144 -17.76 15.11 13.54
N ASN A 145 -17.05 15.83 14.40
CA ASN A 145 -16.78 15.34 15.75
C ASN A 145 -17.98 15.62 16.68
N ARG A 146 -17.95 15.05 17.88
CA ARG A 146 -19.04 15.24 18.88
C ARG A 146 -19.23 16.68 19.36
N MET A 147 -18.29 17.58 19.06
CA MET A 147 -18.35 19.00 19.42
C MET A 147 -18.88 19.88 18.28
N GLY A 148 -19.27 19.28 17.14
CA GLY A 148 -19.81 20.00 15.98
C GLY A 148 -18.76 20.60 15.04
N ALA A 149 -17.48 20.28 15.21
CA ALA A 149 -16.46 20.66 14.23
C ALA A 149 -16.50 19.71 13.03
N SER A 150 -16.50 20.27 11.82
CA SER A 150 -16.55 19.53 10.55
C SER A 150 -15.19 19.52 9.86
N PHE A 151 -14.79 18.34 9.38
CA PHE A 151 -13.55 18.08 8.65
C PHE A 151 -13.90 17.41 7.32
N ARG A 152 -13.04 17.55 6.31
CA ARG A 152 -13.22 16.88 5.02
C ARG A 152 -12.17 15.77 4.85
N SER A 153 -12.63 14.55 4.55
CA SER A 153 -11.80 13.40 4.19
C SER A 153 -11.79 13.25 2.67
N HIS A 154 -10.61 13.04 2.10
CA HIS A 154 -10.47 12.60 0.71
C HIS A 154 -10.67 11.10 0.58
N GLU A 155 -11.66 10.67 -0.19
CA GLU A 155 -11.88 9.27 -0.57
C GLU A 155 -11.57 9.09 -2.05
N VAL A 156 -10.42 8.48 -2.33
CA VAL A 156 -9.81 8.50 -3.67
C VAL A 156 -9.45 7.10 -4.13
N VAL A 157 -9.77 6.81 -5.39
CA VAL A 157 -9.52 5.50 -6.02
C VAL A 157 -8.87 5.69 -7.38
N TRP A 158 -7.80 4.94 -7.62
CA TRP A 158 -7.26 4.67 -8.96
C TRP A 158 -7.48 3.20 -9.26
N LYS A 159 -8.20 2.90 -10.33
CA LYS A 159 -8.49 1.53 -10.74
C LYS A 159 -7.99 1.28 -12.13
N THR A 160 -7.18 0.24 -12.27
CA THR A 160 -6.67 -0.28 -13.53
C THR A 160 -6.94 -1.80 -13.58
N PRO A 161 -6.76 -2.46 -14.73
CA PRO A 161 -6.82 -3.91 -14.78
C PRO A 161 -5.74 -4.62 -13.92
N ALA A 162 -4.61 -3.94 -13.64
CA ALA A 162 -3.48 -4.53 -12.93
C ALA A 162 -3.52 -4.28 -11.41
N LEU A 163 -4.04 -3.12 -10.99
CA LEU A 163 -4.04 -2.70 -9.58
C LEU A 163 -5.19 -1.76 -9.25
N GLU A 164 -5.53 -1.73 -7.96
CA GLU A 164 -6.44 -0.80 -7.31
C GLU A 164 -5.68 -0.06 -6.19
N VAL A 165 -5.58 1.27 -6.32
CA VAL A 165 -5.10 2.16 -5.26
C VAL A 165 -6.31 2.79 -4.58
N LYS A 166 -6.37 2.70 -3.25
CA LYS A 166 -7.34 3.43 -2.43
C LYS A 166 -6.59 4.32 -1.46
N PHE A 167 -7.10 5.53 -1.30
CA PHE A 167 -6.66 6.46 -0.28
C PHE A 167 -7.88 7.03 0.44
N SER A 168 -7.89 6.84 1.75
CA SER A 168 -8.86 7.45 2.66
C SER A 168 -8.10 8.43 3.56
N GLY A 169 -8.39 9.72 3.41
CA GLY A 169 -7.73 10.80 4.13
C GLY A 169 -7.93 10.71 5.64
N MET A 170 -9.10 10.25 6.08
CA MET A 170 -9.42 9.97 7.47
C MET A 170 -10.29 8.71 7.57
N VAL A 171 -9.99 7.84 8.53
CA VAL A 171 -10.72 6.60 8.81
C VAL A 171 -10.99 6.53 10.31
N SER A 172 -12.27 6.60 10.70
CA SER A 172 -12.75 6.54 12.10
C SER A 172 -12.29 7.66 13.04
N ARG A 173 -11.14 8.32 12.79
CA ARG A 173 -10.55 9.41 13.58
C ARG A 173 -9.82 10.39 12.67
N ILE A 174 -9.65 11.64 13.14
CA ILE A 174 -9.05 12.72 12.34
C ILE A 174 -7.55 12.53 12.09
N ASP A 175 -6.88 11.81 12.98
CA ASP A 175 -5.42 11.61 13.02
C ASP A 175 -5.00 10.29 12.38
N PHE A 176 -5.92 9.61 11.70
CA PHE A 176 -5.71 8.29 11.15
C PHE A 176 -6.31 8.21 9.76
N GLY A 177 -5.49 7.93 8.75
CA GLY A 177 -5.94 7.61 7.40
C GLY A 177 -5.28 6.35 6.88
N TYR A 178 -5.55 6.00 5.63
CA TYR A 178 -5.15 4.72 5.07
C TYR A 178 -4.88 4.80 3.57
N ILE A 179 -3.83 4.10 3.13
CA ILE A 179 -3.52 3.87 1.73
C ILE A 179 -3.43 2.36 1.51
N SER A 180 -4.02 1.86 0.43
CA SER A 180 -3.76 0.52 -0.07
C SER A 180 -3.47 0.53 -1.56
N VAL A 181 -2.51 -0.28 -1.98
CA VAL A 181 -2.21 -0.59 -3.38
C VAL A 181 -2.27 -2.11 -3.51
N PHE A 182 -3.30 -2.62 -4.16
CA PHE A 182 -3.57 -4.06 -4.26
C PHE A 182 -3.69 -4.50 -5.71
N THR A 183 -3.19 -5.69 -6.03
CA THR A 183 -3.61 -6.42 -7.23
C THR A 183 -5.02 -6.98 -7.05
N PRO A 184 -5.69 -7.44 -8.13
CA PRO A 184 -6.99 -8.11 -8.01
C PRO A 184 -6.99 -9.29 -7.03
N LYS A 185 -5.88 -10.03 -6.94
CA LYS A 185 -5.75 -11.15 -5.99
C LYS A 185 -5.72 -10.65 -4.54
N ALA A 186 -4.95 -9.59 -4.24
CA ALA A 186 -4.93 -9.02 -2.90
C ALA A 186 -6.29 -8.41 -2.52
N THR A 187 -6.99 -7.76 -3.45
CA THR A 187 -8.35 -7.28 -3.21
C THR A 187 -9.29 -8.42 -2.79
N ALA A 188 -9.34 -9.51 -3.57
CA ALA A 188 -10.17 -10.67 -3.25
C ALA A 188 -9.78 -11.31 -1.90
N PHE A 189 -8.47 -11.45 -1.63
CA PHE A 189 -7.97 -12.00 -0.38
C PHE A 189 -8.41 -11.17 0.84
N VAL A 190 -8.32 -9.84 0.76
CA VAL A 190 -8.73 -8.95 1.87
C VAL A 190 -10.25 -8.95 2.06
N GLU A 191 -11.02 -8.98 0.98
CA GLU A 191 -12.49 -9.06 1.02
C GLU A 191 -12.94 -10.35 1.70
N GLU A 192 -12.38 -11.50 1.32
CA GLU A 192 -12.68 -12.78 1.96
C GLU A 192 -12.35 -12.78 3.46
N GLU A 193 -11.18 -12.23 3.84
CA GLU A 193 -10.80 -12.10 5.25
C GLU A 193 -11.78 -11.22 6.03
N TYR A 194 -12.24 -10.13 5.43
CA TYR A 194 -13.19 -9.21 6.04
C TYR A 194 -14.56 -9.89 6.25
N GLU A 195 -15.08 -10.57 5.24
CA GLU A 195 -16.33 -11.32 5.34
C GLU A 195 -16.26 -12.42 6.41
N ARG A 196 -15.14 -13.15 6.47
CA ARG A 196 -14.92 -14.18 7.50
C ARG A 196 -14.94 -13.58 8.89
N LYS A 197 -14.30 -12.42 9.10
CA LYS A 197 -14.30 -11.73 10.39
C LYS A 197 -15.69 -11.21 10.77
N GLN A 198 -16.46 -10.70 9.82
CA GLN A 198 -17.83 -10.28 10.07
C GLN A 198 -18.73 -11.45 10.47
N LYS A 199 -18.63 -12.59 9.77
CA LYS A 199 -19.39 -13.81 10.10
C LYS A 199 -19.02 -14.40 11.46
N ALA A 200 -17.76 -14.24 11.87
CA ALA A 200 -17.26 -14.72 13.17
C ALA A 200 -17.49 -13.72 14.32
N ALA A 201 -17.89 -12.48 14.03
CA ALA A 201 -18.17 -11.51 15.07
C ALA A 201 -19.46 -11.91 15.81
N PRO A 202 -19.46 -11.98 17.14
CA PRO A 202 -20.67 -12.28 17.90
C PRO A 202 -21.73 -11.20 17.59
N SER A 203 -22.95 -11.63 17.26
CA SER A 203 -24.10 -10.73 17.22
C SER A 203 -24.39 -10.25 18.64
N PHE A 204 -24.34 -8.94 18.86
CA PHE A 204 -24.76 -8.31 20.12
C PHE A 204 -26.27 -8.10 20.15
#